data_AF-A0AAW7Z0A7-F1
#
_entry.id   AF-A0AAW7Z0A7-F1
#
_cell.length_a   1.000
_cell.length_b   1.000
_cell.length_c   1.000
_cell.angle_alpha   90.00
_cell.angle_beta   90.00
_cell.angle_gamma   90.00
#
_symmetry.space_group_name_H-M   'P 1'
#
loop_
_entity.id
_entity.type
_entity.pdbx_description
1 polymer ?
#
loop_
_entity_poly.entity_id
_entity_poly.type
_entity_poly.pdbx_seq_one_letter_code
_entity_poly.pdbx_strand_id
1 'polypeptide(L)'
;MGVFAALGTALCWAIAARLFRGTGNAFSPLTMNFWKGLISIAILAVVIALVQPNAYETNAVLWLLLSGFIGIGIGDTCFFKALKSIGDSQAVLVAETLAPLFTALFAMAFIGEWITWQQWVGIAVVLLSVDMVIKSRRRNTTHVFATSGYMYGVGAALCQAVGAVVSRDILGSGDIDAASAAFLRLVGGMIFVVPLIVVTRSKWLPVIESNQRVWPAFILATLLGTTAAIYLQMFAFAYAKAAVVQTLIATSALMSLGVAWVMGEKATKATLIWSIVALVGVGILVSFGTPL
;
A
#
# COMPACT_ATOMS: atom_id res chain seq x y z
N MET A 1 4.23 17.00 8.80
CA MET A 1 3.12 16.09 9.14
C MET A 1 2.99 14.93 8.16
N GLY A 2 2.96 15.15 6.83
CA GLY A 2 2.79 14.06 5.85
C GLY A 2 3.85 12.95 5.87
N VAL A 3 5.12 13.29 6.09
CA VAL A 3 6.23 12.31 6.22
C VAL A 3 5.98 11.31 7.36
N PHE A 4 5.59 11.79 8.53
CA PHE A 4 5.31 10.93 9.69
C PHE A 4 4.10 10.02 9.43
N ALA A 5 3.08 10.54 8.74
CA ALA A 5 1.93 9.74 8.34
C ALA A 5 2.32 8.64 7.33
N ALA A 6 3.20 8.93 6.36
CA ALA A 6 3.69 7.94 5.41
C ALA A 6 4.52 6.82 6.09
N LEU A 7 5.39 7.19 7.04
CA LEU A 7 6.12 6.21 7.85
C LEU A 7 5.18 5.44 8.79
N GLY A 8 4.13 6.09 9.31
CA GLY A 8 3.05 5.44 10.06
C GLY A 8 2.30 4.42 9.22
N THR A 9 1.94 4.75 7.98
CA THR A 9 1.38 3.80 7.00
C THR A 9 2.32 2.62 6.78
N ALA A 10 3.61 2.89 6.57
CA ALA A 10 4.61 1.84 6.37
C ALA A 10 4.69 0.87 7.56
N LEU A 11 4.65 1.41 8.79
CA LEU A 11 4.65 0.62 10.02
C LEU A 11 3.36 -0.18 10.19
N CYS A 12 2.20 0.43 9.94
CA CYS A 12 0.90 -0.24 9.97
C CYS A 12 0.87 -1.43 9.01
N TRP A 13 1.34 -1.26 7.77
CA TRP A 13 1.45 -2.35 6.80
C TRP A 13 2.47 -3.40 7.19
N ALA A 14 3.61 -3.02 7.76
CA ALA A 14 4.62 -3.96 8.26
C ALA A 14 4.06 -4.89 9.35
N ILE A 15 3.32 -4.34 10.32
CA ILE A 15 2.68 -5.09 11.40
C ILE A 15 1.53 -5.93 10.84
N ALA A 16 0.66 -5.34 10.02
CA ALA A 16 -0.49 -6.04 9.46
C ALA A 16 -0.09 -7.21 8.55
N ALA A 17 0.98 -7.09 7.76
CA ALA A 17 1.49 -8.19 6.93
C ALA A 17 1.83 -9.44 7.77
N ARG A 18 2.29 -9.26 9.01
CA ARG A 18 2.53 -10.38 9.95
C ARG A 18 1.23 -10.98 10.47
N LEU A 19 0.28 -10.13 10.86
CA LEU A 19 -1.03 -10.59 11.34
C LEU A 19 -1.79 -11.35 10.24
N PHE A 20 -1.76 -10.86 8.99
CA PHE A 20 -2.39 -11.52 7.86
C PHE A 20 -1.75 -12.87 7.50
N ARG A 21 -0.46 -13.08 7.74
CA ARG A 21 0.17 -14.42 7.59
C ARG A 21 -0.46 -15.44 8.52
N GLY A 22 -0.81 -15.04 9.75
CA GLY A 22 -1.49 -15.91 10.71
C GLY A 22 -2.92 -16.29 10.30
N THR A 23 -3.56 -15.47 9.45
CA THR A 23 -4.93 -15.71 8.95
C THR A 23 -4.97 -16.24 7.50
N GLY A 24 -3.83 -16.25 6.81
CA GLY A 24 -3.75 -16.43 5.35
C GLY A 24 -4.24 -17.79 4.84
N ASN A 25 -4.18 -18.84 5.66
CA ASN A 25 -4.71 -20.15 5.28
C ASN A 25 -6.25 -20.17 5.19
N ALA A 26 -6.94 -19.25 5.86
CA ALA A 26 -8.39 -19.20 5.88
C ALA A 26 -9.00 -18.32 4.78
N PHE A 27 -8.24 -17.36 4.24
CA PHE A 27 -8.74 -16.38 3.26
C PHE A 27 -7.96 -16.47 1.96
N SER A 28 -8.64 -16.69 0.84
CA SER A 28 -8.04 -16.45 -0.47
C SER A 28 -7.74 -14.94 -0.63
N PRO A 29 -6.79 -14.52 -1.49
CA PRO A 29 -6.46 -13.11 -1.66
C PRO A 29 -7.66 -12.23 -2.02
N LEU A 30 -8.55 -12.72 -2.90
CA LEU A 30 -9.76 -12.02 -3.29
C LEU A 30 -10.77 -11.92 -2.12
N THR A 31 -10.95 -13.02 -1.38
CA THR A 31 -11.79 -13.06 -0.18
C THR A 31 -11.27 -12.11 0.91
N MET A 32 -9.96 -12.06 1.10
CA MET A 32 -9.29 -11.15 2.02
C MET A 32 -9.52 -9.69 1.62
N ASN A 33 -9.40 -9.36 0.33
CA ASN A 33 -9.63 -8.01 -0.16
C ASN A 33 -11.09 -7.55 0.04
N PHE A 34 -12.04 -8.45 -0.20
CA PHE A 34 -13.46 -8.18 0.04
C PHE A 34 -13.76 -7.92 1.52
N TRP A 35 -13.37 -8.82 2.43
CA TRP A 35 -13.69 -8.66 3.86
C TRP A 35 -12.93 -7.52 4.51
N LYS A 36 -11.64 -7.32 4.18
CA LYS A 36 -10.87 -6.18 4.72
C LYS A 36 -11.50 -4.86 4.26
N GLY A 37 -11.93 -4.80 3.00
CA GLY A 37 -12.61 -3.63 2.42
C GLY A 37 -13.93 -3.35 3.10
N LEU A 38 -14.81 -4.36 3.21
CA LEU A 38 -16.11 -4.23 3.84
C LEU A 38 -16.02 -3.75 5.30
N ILE A 39 -15.13 -4.34 6.10
CA ILE A 39 -14.89 -3.94 7.49
C ILE A 39 -14.36 -2.51 7.56
N SER A 40 -13.40 -2.15 6.71
CA SER A 40 -12.81 -0.81 6.71
C SER A 40 -13.82 0.26 6.30
N ILE A 41 -14.67 -0.02 5.30
CA ILE A 41 -15.78 0.84 4.89
C ILE A 41 -16.76 1.05 6.05
N ALA A 42 -17.16 -0.02 6.73
CA ALA A 42 -18.08 0.08 7.87
C ALA A 42 -17.49 0.95 9.01
N ILE A 43 -16.21 0.75 9.34
CA ILE A 43 -15.54 1.54 10.38
C ILE A 43 -15.44 3.01 9.97
N LEU A 44 -14.98 3.29 8.74
CA LEU A 44 -14.84 4.68 8.28
C LEU A 44 -16.20 5.36 8.07
N ALA A 45 -17.26 4.64 7.72
CA ALA A 45 -18.61 5.19 7.65
C ALA A 45 -19.06 5.73 9.02
N VAL A 46 -18.77 5.00 10.11
CA VAL A 46 -19.05 5.46 11.47
C VAL A 46 -18.24 6.71 11.79
N VAL A 47 -16.94 6.73 11.46
CA VAL A 47 -16.09 7.92 11.67
C VAL A 47 -16.64 9.14 10.93
N ILE A 48 -17.00 8.99 9.65
CA ILE A 48 -17.55 10.07 8.83
C ILE A 48 -18.90 10.55 9.37
N ALA A 49 -19.77 9.63 9.81
CA ALA A 49 -21.06 9.99 10.40
C ALA A 49 -20.91 10.79 11.71
N LEU A 50 -19.83 10.56 12.47
CA LEU A 50 -19.53 11.31 13.70
C LEU A 50 -18.88 12.67 13.42
N VAL A 51 -18.01 12.75 12.41
CA VAL A 51 -17.32 14.00 12.04
C VAL A 51 -18.26 14.95 11.27
N GLN A 52 -19.25 14.40 10.56
CA GLN A 52 -20.22 15.14 9.73
C GLN A 52 -19.55 16.18 8.81
N PRO A 53 -18.68 15.74 7.89
CA PRO A 53 -18.00 16.67 7.01
C PRO A 53 -18.99 17.39 6.07
N ASN A 54 -18.56 18.56 5.60
CA ASN A 54 -19.31 19.34 4.63
C ASN A 54 -19.50 18.57 3.31
N ALA A 55 -20.47 19.01 2.51
CA ALA A 55 -20.69 18.46 1.18
C ALA A 55 -19.44 18.63 0.30
N TYR A 56 -19.06 17.55 -0.36
CA TYR A 56 -17.91 17.52 -1.27
C TYR A 56 -18.31 17.80 -2.71
N GLU A 57 -17.36 18.33 -3.48
CA GLU A 57 -17.53 18.47 -4.92
C GLU A 57 -17.72 17.08 -5.57
N THR A 58 -18.73 16.95 -6.43
CA THR A 58 -19.05 15.69 -7.11
C THR A 58 -17.86 15.15 -7.91
N ASN A 59 -17.09 16.04 -8.53
CA ASN A 59 -15.91 15.67 -9.31
C ASN A 59 -14.85 14.99 -8.44
N ALA A 60 -14.53 15.58 -7.28
CA ALA A 60 -13.58 15.04 -6.33
C ALA A 60 -14.01 13.65 -5.79
N VAL A 61 -15.31 13.47 -5.55
CA VAL A 61 -15.89 12.16 -5.18
C VAL A 61 -15.69 11.12 -6.29
N LEU A 62 -16.01 11.47 -7.54
CA LEU A 62 -15.87 10.57 -8.70
C LEU A 62 -14.42 10.16 -8.94
N TRP A 63 -13.48 11.11 -8.87
CA TRP A 63 -12.06 10.81 -9.04
C TRP A 63 -11.51 9.92 -7.93
N LEU A 64 -11.92 10.09 -6.68
CA LEU A 64 -11.51 9.21 -5.59
C LEU A 64 -12.11 7.80 -5.70
N LEU A 65 -13.35 7.68 -6.15
CA LEU A 65 -13.96 6.38 -6.47
C LEU A 65 -13.20 5.68 -7.61
N LEU A 66 -12.90 6.40 -8.69
CA LEU A 66 -12.13 5.85 -9.82
C LEU A 66 -10.71 5.46 -9.40
N SER A 67 -10.08 6.29 -8.57
CA SER A 67 -8.77 6.06 -8.01
C SER A 67 -8.73 4.79 -7.12
N GLY A 68 -9.78 4.57 -6.33
CA GLY A 68 -9.99 3.35 -5.58
C GLY A 68 -10.23 2.12 -6.47
N PHE A 69 -11.06 2.28 -7.49
CA PHE A 69 -11.36 1.23 -8.46
C PHE A 69 -10.10 0.73 -9.18
N ILE A 70 -9.26 1.64 -9.64
CA ILE A 70 -8.00 1.33 -10.31
C ILE A 70 -6.97 0.84 -9.29
N GLY A 71 -6.67 1.65 -8.27
CA GLY A 71 -5.55 1.41 -7.36
C GLY A 71 -5.76 0.23 -6.40
N ILE A 72 -6.97 0.07 -5.86
CA ILE A 72 -7.29 -1.01 -4.90
C ILE A 72 -7.96 -2.18 -5.62
N GLY A 73 -8.93 -1.92 -6.50
CA GLY A 73 -9.66 -2.97 -7.21
C GLY A 73 -8.77 -3.74 -8.20
N ILE A 74 -8.41 -3.07 -9.30
CA ILE A 74 -7.56 -3.66 -10.35
C ILE A 74 -6.15 -3.91 -9.81
N GLY A 75 -5.58 -2.95 -9.09
CA GLY A 75 -4.23 -3.00 -8.52
C GLY A 75 -4.01 -4.22 -7.63
N ASP A 76 -4.81 -4.42 -6.58
CA ASP A 76 -4.66 -5.59 -5.69
C ASP A 76 -4.89 -6.90 -6.47
N THR A 77 -5.80 -6.91 -7.45
CA THR A 77 -6.05 -8.11 -8.27
C THR A 77 -4.83 -8.48 -9.11
N CYS A 78 -4.20 -7.50 -9.77
CA CYS A 78 -2.93 -7.70 -10.46
C CYS A 78 -1.83 -8.13 -9.48
N PHE A 79 -1.75 -7.50 -8.32
CA PHE A 79 -0.75 -7.84 -7.31
C PHE A 79 -0.89 -9.29 -6.83
N PHE A 80 -2.10 -9.76 -6.55
CA PHE A 80 -2.34 -11.14 -6.14
C PHE A 80 -2.02 -12.15 -7.25
N LYS A 81 -2.30 -11.81 -8.51
CA LYS A 81 -1.87 -12.64 -9.65
C LYS A 81 -0.34 -12.70 -9.75
N ALA A 82 0.36 -11.59 -9.46
CA ALA A 82 1.81 -11.57 -9.39
C ALA A 82 2.33 -12.46 -8.25
N LEU A 83 1.78 -12.34 -7.03
CA LEU A 83 2.13 -13.21 -5.89
C LEU A 83 2.02 -14.69 -6.27
N LYS A 84 0.90 -15.09 -6.90
CA LYS A 84 0.68 -16.47 -7.32
C LYS A 84 1.64 -16.95 -8.41
N SER A 85 2.12 -16.05 -9.28
CA SER A 85 2.90 -16.41 -10.47
C SER A 85 4.42 -16.39 -10.24
N ILE A 86 4.94 -15.39 -9.53
CA ILE A 86 6.39 -15.18 -9.32
C ILE A 86 6.81 -15.25 -7.84
N GLY A 87 5.85 -15.49 -6.94
CA GLY A 87 6.08 -15.62 -5.51
C GLY A 87 6.11 -14.28 -4.76
N ASP A 88 5.86 -14.32 -3.45
CA ASP A 88 5.65 -13.15 -2.60
C ASP A 88 6.79 -12.13 -2.68
N SER A 89 8.03 -12.59 -2.52
CA SER A 89 9.19 -11.70 -2.47
C SER A 89 9.43 -10.96 -3.79
N GLN A 90 9.26 -11.63 -4.93
CA GLN A 90 9.49 -11.01 -6.25
C GLN A 90 8.34 -10.09 -6.64
N ALA A 91 7.09 -10.48 -6.37
CA ALA A 91 5.93 -9.63 -6.64
C ALA A 91 5.96 -8.34 -5.80
N VAL A 92 6.28 -8.43 -4.50
CA VAL A 92 6.49 -7.25 -3.63
C VAL A 92 7.62 -6.40 -4.18
N LEU A 93 8.76 -7.01 -4.54
CA LEU A 93 9.91 -6.27 -5.07
C LEU A 93 9.55 -5.46 -6.32
N VAL A 94 8.92 -6.09 -7.31
CA VAL A 94 8.53 -5.44 -8.57
C VAL A 94 7.53 -4.31 -8.31
N ALA A 95 6.51 -4.56 -7.48
CA ALA A 95 5.48 -3.57 -7.20
C ALA A 95 6.02 -2.36 -6.41
N GLU A 96 6.69 -2.59 -5.29
CA GLU A 96 7.19 -1.54 -4.38
C GLU A 96 8.37 -0.76 -4.97
N THR A 97 9.14 -1.35 -5.88
CA THR A 97 10.24 -0.64 -6.56
C THR A 97 9.71 0.28 -7.66
N LEU A 98 8.74 -0.20 -8.44
CA LEU A 98 8.22 0.54 -9.60
C LEU A 98 7.16 1.57 -9.22
N ALA A 99 6.36 1.33 -8.18
CA ALA A 99 5.27 2.23 -7.83
C ALA A 99 5.75 3.67 -7.49
N PRO A 100 6.81 3.90 -6.70
CA PRO A 100 7.31 5.24 -6.46
C PRO A 100 7.84 5.93 -7.73
N LEU A 101 8.47 5.18 -8.63
CA LEU A 101 8.98 5.70 -9.90
C LEU A 101 7.84 6.13 -10.83
N PHE A 102 6.85 5.26 -11.03
CA PHE A 102 5.66 5.62 -11.82
C PHE A 102 4.88 6.75 -11.18
N THR A 103 4.78 6.78 -9.85
CA THR A 103 4.12 7.87 -9.14
C THR A 103 4.85 9.19 -9.37
N ALA A 104 6.19 9.22 -9.32
CA ALA A 104 6.96 10.43 -9.64
C ALA A 104 6.72 10.90 -11.08
N LEU A 105 6.79 9.99 -12.05
CA LEU A 105 6.59 10.31 -13.47
C LEU A 105 5.18 10.83 -13.74
N PHE A 106 4.15 10.16 -13.21
CA PHE A 106 2.76 10.58 -13.35
C PHE A 106 2.46 11.86 -12.59
N ALA A 107 3.05 12.06 -11.40
CA ALA A 107 2.87 13.29 -10.64
C ALA A 107 3.44 14.50 -11.41
N MET A 108 4.62 14.36 -12.01
CA MET A 108 5.20 15.41 -12.87
C MET A 108 4.36 15.65 -14.12
N ALA A 109 3.87 14.59 -14.77
CA ALA A 109 3.16 14.68 -16.04
C ALA A 109 1.72 15.22 -15.92
N PHE A 110 0.98 14.81 -14.89
CA PHE A 110 -0.46 15.09 -14.78
C PHE A 110 -0.80 16.22 -13.80
N ILE A 111 -0.08 16.34 -12.68
CA ILE A 111 -0.37 17.35 -11.64
C ILE A 111 0.74 18.41 -11.50
N GLY A 112 1.78 18.35 -12.35
CA GLY A 112 2.89 19.30 -12.35
C GLY A 112 3.78 19.24 -11.10
N GLU A 113 3.76 18.15 -10.34
CA GLU A 113 4.51 18.03 -9.10
C GLU A 113 5.95 17.54 -9.36
N TRP A 114 6.87 18.50 -9.49
CA TRP A 114 8.29 18.23 -9.70
C TRP A 114 9.01 17.86 -8.41
N ILE A 115 9.86 16.85 -8.45
CA ILE A 115 10.78 16.47 -7.38
C ILE A 115 12.21 16.90 -7.69
N THR A 116 12.96 17.29 -6.66
CA THR A 116 14.33 17.76 -6.81
C THR A 116 15.28 16.60 -7.14
N TRP A 117 16.47 16.91 -7.67
CA TRP A 117 17.47 15.87 -7.94
C TRP A 117 17.91 15.15 -6.65
N GLN A 118 17.94 15.84 -5.50
CA GLN A 118 18.21 15.23 -4.20
C GLN A 118 17.12 14.25 -3.81
N GLN A 119 15.84 14.59 -4.07
CA GLN A 119 14.73 13.67 -3.85
C GLN A 119 14.87 12.43 -4.73
N TRP A 120 15.25 12.57 -6.01
CA TRP A 120 15.57 11.41 -6.87
C TRP A 120 16.66 10.52 -6.30
N VAL A 121 17.74 11.09 -5.78
CA VAL A 121 18.80 10.32 -5.11
C VAL A 121 18.26 9.59 -3.89
N GLY A 122 17.46 10.27 -3.06
CA GLY A 122 16.81 9.66 -1.91
C GLY A 122 15.89 8.49 -2.29
N ILE A 123 15.09 8.65 -3.35
CA ILE A 123 14.27 7.56 -3.92
C ILE A 123 15.16 6.38 -4.31
N ALA A 124 16.20 6.62 -5.12
CA ALA A 124 17.09 5.56 -5.57
C ALA A 124 17.74 4.80 -4.40
N VAL A 125 18.21 5.52 -3.37
CA VAL A 125 18.82 4.91 -2.17
C VAL A 125 17.82 4.04 -1.41
N VAL A 126 16.58 4.52 -1.20
CA VAL A 126 15.53 3.73 -0.52
C VAL A 126 15.19 2.48 -1.31
N LEU A 127 14.94 2.60 -2.63
CA LEU A 127 14.56 1.47 -3.46
C LEU A 127 15.67 0.42 -3.55
N LEU A 128 16.93 0.85 -3.72
CA LEU A 128 18.09 -0.07 -3.70
C LEU A 128 18.20 -0.81 -2.36
N SER A 129 17.95 -0.11 -1.24
CA SER A 129 17.99 -0.73 0.08
C SER A 129 16.88 -1.76 0.28
N VAL A 130 15.65 -1.43 -0.15
CA VAL A 130 14.51 -2.36 -0.14
C VAL A 130 14.81 -3.59 -1.00
N ASP A 131 15.33 -3.40 -2.22
CA ASP A 131 15.70 -4.48 -3.13
C ASP A 131 16.73 -5.43 -2.51
N MET A 132 17.81 -4.87 -1.96
CA MET A 132 18.87 -5.65 -1.33
C MET A 132 18.39 -6.41 -0.08
N VAL A 133 17.50 -5.80 0.71
CA VAL A 133 16.89 -6.48 1.86
C VAL A 133 16.01 -7.65 1.43
N ILE A 134 15.14 -7.45 0.42
CA ILE A 134 14.25 -8.50 -0.07
C ILE A 134 15.09 -9.65 -0.65
N LYS A 135 16.13 -9.35 -1.44
CA LYS A 135 17.06 -10.35 -1.98
C LYS A 135 17.84 -11.09 -0.89
N SER A 136 18.30 -10.40 0.15
CA SER A 136 19.04 -11.04 1.25
C SER A 136 18.21 -12.05 2.05
N ARG A 137 16.88 -11.93 2.06
CA ARG A 137 15.97 -12.89 2.72
C ARG A 137 15.63 -14.10 1.86
N ARG A 138 16.06 -14.13 0.60
CA ARG A 138 15.71 -15.20 -0.34
C ARG A 138 16.37 -16.51 0.09
N ARG A 139 15.60 -17.41 0.70
CA ARG A 139 15.93 -18.83 0.82
C ARG A 139 15.58 -19.48 -0.52
N ASN A 140 16.57 -20.08 -1.18
CA ASN A 140 16.50 -20.82 -2.45
C ASN A 140 15.12 -21.44 -2.76
N THR A 141 14.26 -20.69 -3.45
CA THR A 141 13.10 -21.24 -4.16
C THR A 141 13.30 -20.94 -5.64
N THR A 142 13.53 -22.00 -6.41
CA THR A 142 13.54 -21.99 -7.87
C THR A 142 12.14 -21.63 -8.34
N HIS A 143 11.87 -20.34 -8.48
CA HIS A 143 10.62 -19.89 -9.10
C HIS A 143 10.76 -20.00 -10.61
N VAL A 144 9.74 -20.60 -11.23
CA VAL A 144 9.54 -20.59 -12.67
C VAL A 144 9.49 -19.13 -13.11
N PHE A 145 10.36 -18.72 -14.03
CA PHE A 145 10.33 -17.40 -14.65
C PHE A 145 9.05 -17.28 -15.49
N ALA A 146 7.93 -16.95 -14.85
CA ALA A 146 6.68 -16.66 -15.52
C ALA A 146 6.66 -15.17 -15.89
N THR A 147 6.99 -14.85 -17.14
CA THR A 147 6.95 -13.47 -17.67
C THR A 147 5.61 -12.79 -17.40
N SER A 148 4.51 -13.55 -17.43
CA SER A 148 3.17 -13.08 -17.09
C SER A 148 3.06 -12.53 -15.66
N GLY A 149 3.77 -13.11 -14.69
CA GLY A 149 3.78 -12.65 -13.31
C GLY A 149 4.46 -11.30 -13.12
N TYR A 150 5.55 -11.04 -13.86
CA TYR A 150 6.20 -9.73 -13.87
C TYR A 150 5.30 -8.66 -14.50
N MET A 151 4.58 -8.97 -15.58
CA MET A 151 3.60 -8.06 -16.18
C MET A 151 2.48 -7.69 -15.19
N TYR A 152 1.99 -8.65 -14.40
CA TYR A 152 1.03 -8.37 -13.34
C TYR A 152 1.63 -7.50 -12.22
N GLY A 153 2.90 -7.70 -11.87
CA GLY A 153 3.61 -6.85 -10.89
C GLY A 153 3.74 -5.40 -11.37
N VAL A 154 4.14 -5.21 -12.64
CA VAL A 154 4.20 -3.89 -13.28
C VAL A 154 2.80 -3.25 -13.35
N GLY A 155 1.78 -4.04 -13.73
CA GLY A 155 0.40 -3.58 -13.77
C GLY A 155 -0.12 -3.13 -12.40
N ALA A 156 0.24 -3.85 -11.33
CA ALA A 156 -0.08 -3.45 -9.95
C ALA A 156 0.58 -2.11 -9.59
N ALA A 157 1.87 -1.96 -9.88
CA ALA A 157 2.61 -0.71 -9.64
C ALA A 157 2.01 0.48 -10.39
N LEU A 158 1.62 0.30 -11.66
CA LEU A 158 0.96 1.33 -12.47
C LEU A 158 -0.39 1.73 -11.87
N CYS A 159 -1.23 0.76 -11.49
CA CYS A 159 -2.53 1.02 -10.88
C CYS A 159 -2.36 1.77 -9.55
N GLN A 160 -1.39 1.37 -8.73
CA GLN A 160 -1.09 2.02 -7.46
C GLN A 160 -0.60 3.46 -7.67
N ALA A 161 0.25 3.69 -8.67
CA ALA A 161 0.74 5.02 -9.02
C ALA A 161 -0.37 5.94 -9.52
N VAL A 162 -1.23 5.48 -10.44
CA VAL A 162 -2.40 6.25 -10.89
C VAL A 162 -3.29 6.59 -9.71
N GLY A 163 -3.59 5.60 -8.85
CA GLY A 163 -4.41 5.83 -7.67
C GLY A 163 -3.79 6.88 -6.74
N ALA A 164 -2.48 6.79 -6.50
CA ALA A 164 -1.77 7.72 -5.63
C ALA A 164 -1.75 9.15 -6.16
N VAL A 165 -1.50 9.33 -7.47
CA VAL A 165 -1.48 10.66 -8.10
C VAL A 165 -2.85 11.30 -8.07
N VAL A 166 -3.92 10.56 -8.42
CA VAL A 166 -5.29 11.10 -8.33
C VAL A 166 -5.65 11.47 -6.90
N SER A 167 -5.26 10.66 -5.91
CA SER A 167 -5.49 11.00 -4.51
C SER A 167 -4.71 12.23 -4.06
N ARG A 168 -3.45 12.36 -4.47
CA ARG A 168 -2.62 13.53 -4.16
C ARG A 168 -3.19 14.82 -4.74
N ASP A 169 -3.73 14.76 -5.95
CA ASP A 169 -4.36 15.89 -6.62
C ASP A 169 -5.56 16.40 -5.83
N ILE A 170 -6.53 15.52 -5.57
CA ILE A 170 -7.77 15.85 -4.85
C ILE A 170 -7.51 16.23 -3.39
N LEU A 171 -6.60 15.57 -2.70
CA LEU A 171 -6.26 15.94 -1.31
C LEU A 171 -5.40 17.21 -1.24
N GLY A 172 -4.75 17.58 -2.34
CA GLY A 172 -3.95 18.79 -2.45
C GLY A 172 -4.76 20.07 -2.56
N SER A 173 -5.97 19.98 -3.14
CA SER A 173 -6.90 21.13 -3.19
C SER A 173 -7.52 21.45 -1.84
N GLY A 174 -7.54 20.49 -0.91
CA GLY A 174 -8.09 20.65 0.43
C GLY A 174 -9.61 20.45 0.52
N ASP A 175 -10.25 20.00 -0.57
CA ASP A 175 -11.71 19.88 -0.65
C ASP A 175 -12.27 18.70 0.14
N ILE A 176 -11.46 17.66 0.37
CA ILE A 176 -11.89 16.40 0.99
C ILE A 176 -10.93 16.03 2.11
N ASP A 177 -11.48 15.63 3.27
CA ASP A 177 -10.68 15.14 4.37
C ASP A 177 -10.11 13.72 4.13
N ALA A 178 -9.01 13.38 4.80
CA ALA A 178 -8.32 12.11 4.59
C ALA A 178 -9.17 10.86 4.90
N ALA A 179 -10.08 10.90 5.88
CA ALA A 179 -10.97 9.78 6.20
C ALA A 179 -12.03 9.59 5.11
N SER A 180 -12.62 10.68 4.63
CA SER A 180 -13.56 10.63 3.50
C SER A 180 -12.88 10.14 2.22
N ALA A 181 -11.64 10.59 1.95
CA ALA A 181 -10.87 10.08 0.82
C ALA A 181 -10.55 8.59 0.93
N ALA A 182 -10.15 8.12 2.12
CA ALA A 182 -9.89 6.70 2.37
C ALA A 182 -11.16 5.86 2.17
N PHE A 183 -12.30 6.33 2.68
CA PHE A 183 -13.60 5.69 2.52
C PHE A 183 -13.99 5.59 1.05
N LEU A 184 -13.95 6.69 0.30
CA LEU A 184 -14.32 6.73 -1.11
C LEU A 184 -13.43 5.80 -1.96
N ARG A 185 -12.11 5.78 -1.70
CA ARG A 185 -11.22 4.83 -2.37
C ARG A 185 -11.58 3.38 -2.08
N LEU A 186 -11.90 3.05 -0.83
CA LEU A 186 -12.29 1.68 -0.46
C LEU A 186 -13.61 1.28 -1.13
N VAL A 187 -14.58 2.17 -1.17
CA VAL A 187 -15.83 1.98 -1.93
C VAL A 187 -15.54 1.76 -3.40
N GLY A 188 -14.69 2.60 -4.01
CA GLY A 188 -14.22 2.44 -5.38
C GLY A 188 -13.59 1.07 -5.66
N GLY A 189 -12.72 0.60 -4.75
CA GLY A 189 -12.14 -0.74 -4.83
C GLY A 189 -13.20 -1.85 -4.76
N MET A 190 -14.19 -1.72 -3.88
CA MET A 190 -15.28 -2.69 -3.76
C MET A 190 -16.21 -2.71 -4.99
N ILE A 191 -16.40 -1.57 -5.67
CA ILE A 191 -17.12 -1.51 -6.95
C ILE A 191 -16.47 -2.40 -8.01
N PHE A 192 -15.15 -2.61 -7.95
CA PHE A 192 -14.47 -3.59 -8.82
C PHE A 192 -14.52 -5.02 -8.26
N VAL A 193 -14.20 -5.19 -6.98
CA VAL A 193 -14.02 -6.51 -6.35
C VAL A 193 -15.32 -7.30 -6.30
N VAL A 194 -16.46 -6.66 -6.01
CA VAL A 194 -17.76 -7.35 -5.90
C VAL A 194 -18.20 -7.96 -7.22
N PRO A 195 -18.27 -7.22 -8.35
CA PRO A 195 -18.56 -7.83 -9.65
C PRO A 195 -17.55 -8.91 -10.05
N LEU A 196 -16.27 -8.73 -9.73
CA LEU A 196 -15.25 -9.72 -10.05
C LEU A 196 -15.50 -11.06 -9.33
N ILE A 197 -15.92 -11.03 -8.06
CA ILE A 197 -16.29 -12.23 -7.31
C ILE A 197 -17.50 -12.92 -7.96
N VAL A 198 -18.52 -12.15 -8.36
CA VAL A 198 -19.73 -12.66 -9.00
C VAL A 198 -19.42 -13.31 -10.35
N VAL A 199 -18.64 -12.64 -11.20
CA VAL A 199 -18.29 -13.12 -12.54
C VAL A 199 -17.37 -14.34 -12.48
N THR A 200 -16.37 -14.34 -11.59
CA THR A 200 -15.46 -15.47 -11.46
C THR A 200 -16.01 -16.62 -10.62
N ARG A 201 -17.22 -16.47 -10.06
CA ARG A 201 -17.86 -17.43 -9.13
C ARG A 201 -16.93 -17.83 -7.97
N SER A 202 -16.06 -16.91 -7.56
CA SER A 202 -15.04 -17.17 -6.54
C SER A 202 -15.69 -17.31 -5.16
N LYS A 203 -15.11 -18.15 -4.30
CA LYS A 203 -15.55 -18.26 -2.91
C LYS A 203 -15.30 -16.93 -2.17
N TRP A 204 -16.36 -16.36 -1.62
CA TRP A 204 -16.34 -15.11 -0.84
C TRP A 204 -16.38 -15.36 0.67
N LEU A 205 -16.63 -16.61 1.08
CA LEU A 205 -16.56 -17.03 2.47
C LEU A 205 -15.17 -17.59 2.79
N PRO A 206 -14.58 -17.23 3.94
CA PRO A 206 -13.34 -17.85 4.39
C PRO A 206 -13.56 -19.32 4.73
N VAL A 207 -12.52 -20.13 4.53
CA VAL A 207 -12.50 -21.54 4.92
C VAL A 207 -11.86 -21.61 6.31
N ILE A 208 -12.69 -21.66 7.35
CA ILE A 208 -12.22 -21.65 8.75
C ILE A 208 -12.33 -23.08 9.29
N GLU A 209 -11.22 -23.79 9.34
CA GLU A 209 -11.15 -25.07 10.04
C GLU A 209 -11.07 -24.80 11.56
N SER A 210 -12.23 -24.86 12.23
CA SER A 210 -12.42 -25.00 13.69
C SER A 210 -11.90 -23.88 14.63
N ASN A 211 -10.97 -23.02 14.22
CA ASN A 211 -10.34 -22.04 15.11
C ASN A 211 -11.07 -20.69 15.13
N GLN A 212 -11.84 -20.42 16.19
CA GLN A 212 -12.57 -19.16 16.41
C GLN A 212 -11.65 -17.91 16.52
N ARG A 213 -10.33 -18.09 16.71
CA ARG A 213 -9.37 -16.98 16.86
C ARG A 213 -8.96 -16.31 15.55
N VAL A 214 -9.39 -16.82 14.39
CA VAL A 214 -9.07 -16.26 13.08
C VAL A 214 -9.71 -14.89 12.86
N TRP A 215 -10.98 -14.70 13.25
CA TRP A 215 -11.71 -13.45 13.05
C TRP A 215 -11.17 -12.27 13.87
N PRO A 216 -10.91 -12.40 15.19
CA PRO A 216 -10.32 -11.31 15.96
C PRO A 216 -8.95 -10.87 15.41
N ALA A 217 -8.09 -11.82 15.02
CA ALA A 217 -6.80 -11.53 14.41
C ALA A 217 -6.97 -10.83 13.05
N PHE A 218 -7.95 -11.27 12.24
CA PHE A 218 -8.26 -10.67 10.94
C PHE A 218 -8.81 -9.24 11.07
N ILE A 219 -9.70 -8.99 12.04
CA ILE A 219 -10.25 -7.66 12.32
C ILE A 219 -9.13 -6.73 12.77
N LEU A 220 -8.25 -7.18 13.67
CA LEU A 220 -7.10 -6.38 14.11
C LEU A 220 -6.13 -6.09 12.94
N ALA A 221 -5.85 -7.10 12.10
CA ALA A 221 -5.03 -6.94 10.91
C ALA A 221 -5.66 -5.95 9.91
N THR A 222 -6.98 -5.98 9.76
CA THR A 222 -7.74 -5.07 8.88
C THR A 222 -7.73 -3.65 9.43
N LEU A 223 -7.96 -3.48 10.73
CA LEU A 223 -7.95 -2.17 11.39
C LEU A 223 -6.59 -1.48 11.21
N LEU A 224 -5.49 -2.20 11.40
CA LEU A 224 -4.15 -1.65 11.20
C LEU A 224 -3.79 -1.53 9.71
N GLY A 225 -3.94 -2.62 8.96
CA GLY A 225 -3.40 -2.75 7.61
C GLY A 225 -4.26 -2.19 6.48
N THR A 226 -5.55 -1.95 6.71
CA THR A 226 -6.43 -1.38 5.69
C THR A 226 -7.00 -0.06 6.19
N THR A 227 -7.70 -0.05 7.33
CA THR A 227 -8.34 1.17 7.84
C THR A 227 -7.33 2.26 8.20
N ALA A 228 -6.48 2.00 9.20
CA ALA A 228 -5.52 2.99 9.70
C ALA A 228 -4.44 3.30 8.66
N ALA A 229 -3.92 2.29 7.96
CA ALA A 229 -2.89 2.48 6.95
C ALA A 229 -3.37 3.34 5.77
N ILE A 230 -4.56 3.07 5.20
CA ILE A 230 -5.08 3.87 4.07
C ILE A 230 -5.48 5.26 4.55
N TYR A 231 -6.05 5.40 5.75
CA TYR A 231 -6.30 6.72 6.34
C TYR A 231 -5.01 7.55 6.46
N LEU A 232 -3.96 6.99 7.07
CA LEU A 232 -2.66 7.64 7.20
C LEU A 232 -2.01 7.91 5.84
N GLN A 233 -2.25 7.04 4.85
CA GLN A 233 -1.75 7.24 3.49
C GLN A 233 -2.43 8.45 2.83
N MET A 234 -3.75 8.58 2.96
CA MET A 234 -4.48 9.75 2.47
C MET A 234 -4.03 11.01 3.20
N PHE A 235 -3.88 10.93 4.52
CA PHE A 235 -3.33 12.05 5.29
C PHE A 235 -1.91 12.42 4.82
N ALA A 236 -1.06 11.43 4.49
CA ALA A 236 0.26 11.70 3.95
C ALA A 236 0.20 12.43 2.59
N PHE A 237 -0.68 12.00 1.68
CA PHE A 237 -0.89 12.66 0.39
C PHE A 237 -1.44 14.08 0.51
N ALA A 238 -2.19 14.41 1.56
CA ALA A 238 -2.65 15.78 1.81
C ALA A 238 -1.50 16.75 2.14
N TYR A 239 -0.39 16.25 2.70
CA TYR A 239 0.68 17.11 3.25
C TYR A 239 2.08 16.84 2.68
N ALA A 240 2.22 15.95 1.70
CA ALA A 240 3.50 15.62 1.09
C ALA A 240 3.34 15.14 -0.35
N LYS A 241 4.40 15.35 -1.14
CA LYS A 241 4.48 14.96 -2.55
C LYS A 241 4.21 13.47 -2.75
N ALA A 242 3.46 13.10 -3.80
CA ALA A 242 3.02 11.73 -4.05
C ALA A 242 4.19 10.73 -4.12
N ALA A 243 5.24 11.10 -4.86
CA ALA A 243 6.44 10.27 -5.01
C ALA A 243 7.16 10.05 -3.68
N VAL A 244 7.26 11.09 -2.85
CA VAL A 244 7.89 11.02 -1.52
C VAL A 244 7.09 10.11 -0.63
N VAL A 245 5.77 10.28 -0.57
CA VAL A 245 4.87 9.43 0.23
C VAL A 245 5.00 7.97 -0.18
N GLN A 246 4.95 7.65 -1.48
CA GLN A 246 5.09 6.26 -1.96
C GLN A 246 6.45 5.66 -1.63
N THR A 247 7.51 6.45 -1.75
CA THR A 247 8.86 5.97 -1.41
C THR A 247 9.00 5.69 0.09
N LEU A 248 8.45 6.55 0.95
CA LEU A 248 8.44 6.31 2.40
C LEU A 248 7.60 5.07 2.76
N ILE A 249 6.49 4.86 2.07
CA ILE A 249 5.64 3.68 2.24
C ILE A 249 6.36 2.38 1.85
N ALA A 250 7.18 2.40 0.80
CA ALA A 250 8.00 1.25 0.38
C ALA A 250 8.98 0.77 1.47
N THR A 251 9.31 1.64 2.45
CA THR A 251 10.09 1.24 3.64
C THR A 251 9.36 0.25 4.55
N SER A 252 8.06 -0.02 4.32
CA SER A 252 7.29 -1.05 5.02
C SER A 252 7.96 -2.43 4.98
N ALA A 253 8.62 -2.76 3.87
CA ALA A 253 9.39 -3.99 3.73
C ALA A 253 10.55 -4.05 4.75
N LEU A 254 11.21 -2.92 4.99
CA LEU A 254 12.29 -2.77 5.98
C LEU A 254 11.73 -2.79 7.41
N MET A 255 10.63 -2.07 7.66
CA MET A 255 9.98 -2.08 8.97
C MET A 255 9.44 -3.46 9.34
N SER A 256 9.02 -4.26 8.36
CA SER A 256 8.63 -5.66 8.58
C SER A 256 9.80 -6.51 9.09
N LEU A 257 11.05 -6.15 8.76
CA LEU A 257 12.24 -6.73 9.39
C LEU A 257 12.34 -6.35 10.86
N GLY A 258 12.14 -5.08 11.19
CA GLY A 258 12.19 -4.59 12.56
C GLY A 258 11.16 -5.30 13.44
N VAL A 259 9.92 -5.41 12.96
CA VAL A 259 8.86 -6.18 13.62
C VAL A 259 9.26 -7.64 13.80
N ALA A 260 9.89 -8.26 12.78
CA ALA A 260 10.40 -9.62 12.86
C ALA A 260 11.41 -9.81 14.00
N TRP A 261 12.34 -8.86 14.11
CA TRP A 261 13.43 -8.90 15.07
C TRP A 261 12.92 -8.74 16.50
N VAL A 262 11.96 -7.82 16.73
CA VAL A 262 11.27 -7.67 18.02
C VAL A 262 10.53 -8.94 18.42
N MET A 263 10.02 -9.71 17.45
CA MET A 263 9.40 -11.02 17.66
C MET A 263 10.40 -12.18 17.83
N GLY A 264 11.71 -11.91 17.85
CA GLY A 264 12.76 -12.91 18.09
C GLY A 264 13.35 -13.56 16.84
N GLU A 265 13.01 -13.12 15.62
CA GLU A 265 13.69 -13.59 14.41
C GLU A 265 15.11 -13.02 14.31
N LYS A 266 16.09 -13.85 13.92
CA LYS A 266 17.48 -13.42 13.77
C LYS A 266 17.64 -12.48 12.57
N ALA A 267 18.09 -11.26 12.81
CA ALA A 267 18.48 -10.33 11.76
C ALA A 267 19.86 -10.72 11.19
N THR A 268 20.03 -10.62 9.87
CA THR A 268 21.34 -10.81 9.23
C THR A 268 22.10 -9.49 9.21
N LYS A 269 23.44 -9.53 9.28
CA LYS A 269 24.29 -8.33 9.19
C LYS A 269 24.00 -7.52 7.91
N ALA A 270 23.77 -8.21 6.79
CA ALA A 270 23.38 -7.58 5.53
C ALA A 270 22.07 -6.79 5.64
N THR A 271 21.02 -7.35 6.26
CA THR A 271 19.75 -6.64 6.44
C THR A 271 19.87 -5.40 7.33
N LEU A 272 20.76 -5.44 8.33
CA LEU A 272 21.00 -4.29 9.21
C LEU A 272 21.67 -3.13 8.45
N ILE A 273 22.72 -3.44 7.66
CA ILE A 273 23.44 -2.44 6.86
C ILE A 273 22.46 -1.74 5.90
N TRP A 274 21.70 -2.49 5.12
CA TRP A 274 20.75 -1.92 4.16
C TRP A 274 19.60 -1.17 4.83
N SER A 275 19.20 -1.55 6.05
CA SER A 275 18.23 -0.75 6.82
C SER A 275 18.79 0.61 7.21
N ILE A 276 20.07 0.70 7.60
CA ILE A 276 20.74 1.98 7.89
C ILE A 276 20.87 2.83 6.61
N VAL A 277 21.26 2.22 5.48
CA VAL A 277 21.34 2.92 4.19
C VAL A 277 19.98 3.47 3.77
N ALA A 278 18.90 2.73 3.99
CA ALA A 278 17.54 3.21 3.74
C ALA A 278 17.17 4.42 4.62
N LEU A 279 17.55 4.42 5.91
CA LEU A 279 17.32 5.56 6.80
C LEU A 279 18.05 6.81 6.31
N VAL A 280 19.26 6.67 5.75
CA VAL A 280 19.96 7.78 5.08
C VAL A 280 19.17 8.27 3.87
N GLY A 281 18.66 7.36 3.03
CA GLY A 281 17.80 7.71 1.89
C GLY A 281 16.52 8.46 2.30
N VAL A 282 15.87 8.01 3.38
CA VAL A 282 14.72 8.70 4.00
C VAL A 282 15.13 10.09 4.49
N GLY A 283 16.28 10.22 5.16
CA GLY A 283 16.80 11.51 5.60
C GLY A 283 17.02 12.49 4.45
N ILE A 284 17.56 12.02 3.32
CA ILE A 284 17.70 12.82 2.09
C ILE A 284 16.32 13.25 1.56
N LEU A 285 15.36 12.31 1.45
CA LEU A 285 14.01 12.64 0.96
C LEU A 285 13.31 13.72 1.79
N VAL A 286 13.45 13.64 3.11
CA VAL A 286 12.78 14.53 4.06
C VAL A 286 13.46 15.89 4.13
N SER A 287 14.79 15.93 4.16
CA SER A 287 15.56 17.19 4.25
C SER A 287 15.39 18.10 3.04
N PHE A 288 15.18 17.52 1.85
CA PHE A 288 14.96 18.27 0.61
C PHE A 288 13.49 18.30 0.17
N GLY A 289 12.56 17.90 1.07
CA GLY A 289 11.14 17.77 0.80
C GLY A 289 10.26 18.94 1.25
N THR A 290 10.81 19.94 1.95
CA THR A 290 10.05 21.14 2.36
C THR A 290 9.88 22.10 1.20
N PRO A 291 8.65 22.58 0.91
CA PRO A 291 8.48 23.78 0.10
C PRO A 291 8.90 25.01 0.93
N LEU A 292 9.62 25.92 0.28
CA LEU A 292 9.57 27.35 0.60
C LEU A 292 8.13 27.86 0.46
#